data_AF-A0AAN9G2X4-F1
#
_entry.id   AF-A0AAN9G2X4-F1
#
_cell.length_a   1.000
_cell.length_b   1.000
_cell.length_c   1.000
_cell.angle_alpha   90.00
_cell.angle_beta   90.00
_cell.angle_gamma   90.00
#
_symmetry.space_group_name_H-M   'P 1'
#
loop_
_entity.id
_entity.type
_entity.pdbx_description
1 polymer ?
#
loop_
_entity_poly.entity_id
_entity_poly.type
_entity_poly.pdbx_seq_one_letter_code
_entity_poly.pdbx_strand_id
1 'polypeptide(L)'
;MGEIKRHPSKLSKELAEELVSIAPKGFQTLIGKTMCTDDFYEGQARLDGAFCDHTEGEKMEFLRRMHQQGIRNIEMESLCFAAYSYRAGIKSAVVCVTLLDRLKGDQISTPHDVMAVWEKRPQQLIATYIRNKLGIEK
;
A
#
# COMPACT_ATOMS: atom_id res chain seq x y z
N MET A 1 -11.02 -12.17 26.29
CA MET A 1 -11.75 -12.63 25.10
C MET A 1 -12.99 -11.75 25.00
N GLY A 2 -13.23 -11.08 23.86
CA GLY A 2 -14.28 -10.03 23.75
C GLY A 2 -13.83 -8.61 24.15
N GLU A 3 -12.55 -8.42 24.47
CA GLU A 3 -11.98 -7.10 24.78
C GLU A 3 -11.19 -6.55 23.59
N ILE A 4 -11.27 -5.24 23.37
CA ILE A 4 -10.49 -4.55 22.34
C ILE A 4 -9.03 -4.53 22.77
N LYS A 5 -8.16 -5.06 21.92
CA LYS A 5 -6.71 -5.01 22.09
C LYS A 5 -6.08 -4.25 20.92
N ARG A 6 -5.14 -3.36 21.25
CA ARG A 6 -4.35 -2.61 20.26
C ARG A 6 -2.94 -3.16 20.23
N HIS A 7 -2.43 -3.38 19.03
CA HIS A 7 -1.07 -3.86 18.80
C HIS A 7 -0.32 -2.87 17.89
N PRO A 8 0.96 -2.57 18.16
CA PRO A 8 1.77 -1.75 17.26
C PRO A 8 1.94 -2.42 15.89
N SER A 9 1.70 -1.69 14.82
CA SER A 9 1.88 -2.11 13.43
C SER A 9 3.20 -1.59 12.85
N LYS A 10 4.32 -2.16 13.31
CA LYS A 10 5.66 -1.72 12.87
C LYS A 10 6.19 -2.57 11.72
N LEU A 11 6.70 -1.90 10.70
CA LEU A 11 7.50 -2.49 9.61
C LEU A 11 8.95 -2.03 9.75
N SER A 12 9.91 -2.78 9.17
CA SER A 12 11.33 -2.41 9.26
C SER A 12 11.67 -1.27 8.31
N LYS A 13 12.20 -0.18 8.88
CA LYS A 13 12.70 0.98 8.14
C LYS A 13 13.88 0.60 7.26
N GLU A 14 14.81 -0.18 7.79
CA GLU A 14 16.02 -0.61 7.09
C GLU A 14 15.68 -1.50 5.89
N LEU A 15 14.67 -2.37 6.03
CA LEU A 15 14.20 -3.20 4.90
C LEU A 15 13.54 -2.34 3.82
N ALA A 16 12.74 -1.34 4.20
CA ALA A 16 12.13 -0.43 3.23
C ALA A 16 13.19 0.40 2.47
N GLU A 17 14.20 0.92 3.18
CA GLU A 17 15.32 1.65 2.57
C GLU A 17 16.13 0.77 1.61
N GLU A 18 16.43 -0.47 2.01
CA GLU A 18 17.10 -1.45 1.15
C GLU A 18 16.27 -1.74 -0.12
N LEU A 19 14.97 -2.01 0.02
CA LEU A 19 14.08 -2.28 -1.10
C LEU A 19 14.02 -1.10 -2.08
N VAL A 20 13.93 0.13 -1.60
CA VAL A 20 13.93 1.31 -2.48
C VAL A 20 15.29 1.50 -3.17
N SER A 21 16.40 1.22 -2.49
CA SER A 21 17.75 1.37 -3.06
C SER A 21 18.01 0.46 -4.27
N ILE A 22 17.33 -0.69 -4.34
CA ILE A 22 17.47 -1.66 -5.44
C ILE A 22 16.31 -1.59 -6.45
N ALA A 23 15.42 -0.61 -6.31
CA ALA A 23 14.26 -0.49 -7.17
C ALA A 23 14.66 -0.27 -8.65
N PRO A 24 14.02 -0.98 -9.61
CA PRO A 24 14.28 -0.76 -11.03
C PRO A 24 13.98 0.69 -11.44
N LYS A 25 14.83 1.27 -12.31
CA LYS A 25 14.63 2.63 -12.85
C LYS A 25 13.39 2.79 -13.75
N GLY A 26 12.72 1.70 -14.11
CA GLY A 26 11.56 1.70 -15.02
C GLY A 26 10.24 2.17 -14.39
N PHE A 27 10.19 2.37 -13.07
CA PHE A 27 9.02 2.89 -12.39
C PHE A 27 9.39 3.60 -11.10
N GLN A 28 8.58 4.58 -10.70
CA GLN A 28 8.77 5.28 -9.44
C GLN A 28 8.50 4.35 -8.26
N THR A 29 9.43 4.34 -7.31
CA THR A 29 9.28 3.64 -6.03
C THR A 29 9.58 4.64 -4.92
N LEU A 30 8.76 4.69 -3.88
CA LEU A 30 8.91 5.61 -2.76
C LEU A 30 8.56 4.93 -1.44
N ILE A 31 9.03 5.51 -0.34
CA ILE A 31 8.63 5.13 1.03
C ILE A 31 7.53 6.09 1.49
N GLY A 32 6.44 5.55 1.99
CA GLY A 32 5.31 6.32 2.52
C GLY A 32 4.51 5.51 3.52
N LYS A 33 3.58 6.18 4.21
CA LYS A 33 2.61 5.48 5.06
C LYS A 33 1.49 4.89 4.18
N THR A 34 0.93 3.79 4.64
CA THR A 34 -0.22 3.13 4.02
C THR A 34 -1.42 3.24 4.96
N MET A 35 -2.56 3.64 4.43
CA MET A 35 -3.84 3.54 5.15
C MET A 35 -4.44 2.16 4.86
N CYS A 36 -4.73 1.41 5.92
CA CYS A 36 -5.40 0.11 5.83
C CYS A 36 -6.87 0.30 6.22
N THR A 37 -7.79 -0.21 5.42
CA THR A 37 -9.24 -0.11 5.66
C THR A 37 -9.89 -1.49 5.69
N ASP A 38 -11.00 -1.63 6.40
CA ASP A 38 -11.75 -2.90 6.46
C ASP A 38 -12.79 -3.02 5.32
N ASP A 39 -13.05 -1.92 4.60
CA ASP A 39 -13.96 -1.85 3.47
C ASP A 39 -13.31 -1.12 2.28
N PHE A 40 -13.67 -1.53 1.07
CA PHE A 40 -13.13 -0.99 -0.18
C PHE A 40 -13.82 0.31 -0.61
N TYR A 41 -15.11 0.48 -0.31
CA TYR A 41 -15.91 1.62 -0.77
C TYR A 41 -15.92 2.76 0.26
N GLU A 42 -16.86 2.75 1.19
CA GLU A 42 -17.02 3.76 2.23
C GLU A 42 -15.77 3.85 3.12
N GLY A 43 -15.15 2.70 3.42
CA GLY A 43 -13.89 2.64 4.16
C GLY A 43 -12.74 3.41 3.49
N GLN A 44 -12.76 3.49 2.15
CA GLN A 44 -11.79 4.27 1.37
C GLN A 44 -12.38 5.58 0.83
N ALA A 45 -13.53 6.03 1.33
CA ALA A 45 -14.25 7.23 0.89
C ALA A 45 -14.51 7.28 -0.63
N ARG A 46 -14.84 6.13 -1.24
CA ARG A 46 -15.26 6.09 -2.64
C ARG A 46 -16.70 6.58 -2.79
N LEU A 47 -17.04 7.10 -3.97
CA LEU A 47 -18.40 7.59 -4.29
C LEU A 47 -19.19 6.63 -5.19
N ASP A 48 -18.60 5.48 -5.53
CA ASP A 48 -19.11 4.51 -6.51
C ASP A 48 -19.49 3.17 -5.87
N GLY A 49 -19.73 3.18 -4.56
CA GLY A 49 -20.31 2.06 -3.83
C GLY A 49 -21.84 2.04 -3.91
N ALA A 50 -22.45 0.96 -3.40
CA ALA A 50 -23.91 0.86 -3.30
C ALA A 50 -24.50 1.86 -2.28
N PHE A 51 -23.74 2.18 -1.24
CA PHE A 51 -24.05 3.18 -0.22
C PHE A 51 -22.95 4.24 -0.20
N CYS A 52 -23.32 5.49 0.09
CA CYS A 52 -22.40 6.62 0.14
C CYS A 52 -23.02 7.78 0.94
N ASP A 53 -22.62 7.91 2.20
CA ASP A 53 -23.11 8.97 3.10
C ASP A 53 -22.22 10.22 3.13
N HIS A 54 -21.26 10.35 2.20
CA HIS A 54 -20.37 11.51 2.06
C HIS A 54 -20.38 12.09 0.65
N THR A 55 -20.07 13.38 0.55
CA THR A 55 -19.94 14.13 -0.70
C THR A 55 -18.53 14.05 -1.29
N GLU A 56 -18.39 14.46 -2.56
CA GLU A 56 -17.07 14.60 -3.18
C GLU A 56 -16.16 15.59 -2.44
N GLY A 57 -16.72 16.68 -1.90
CA GLY A 57 -15.98 17.66 -1.12
C GLY A 57 -15.35 17.04 0.13
N GLU A 58 -16.14 16.29 0.91
CA GLU A 58 -15.70 15.60 2.12
C GLU A 58 -14.66 14.50 1.83
N LYS A 59 -14.87 13.72 0.76
CA LYS A 59 -13.87 12.77 0.25
C LYS A 59 -12.54 13.47 -0.03
N MET A 60 -12.56 14.57 -0.78
CA MET A 60 -11.34 15.25 -1.20
C MET A 60 -10.63 15.93 -0.04
N GLU A 61 -11.36 16.47 0.94
CA GLU A 61 -10.79 16.96 2.20
C GLU A 61 -10.10 15.82 2.97
N PHE A 62 -10.77 14.69 3.14
CA PHE A 62 -10.22 13.51 3.79
C PHE A 62 -8.93 13.02 3.11
N LEU A 63 -8.95 12.80 1.79
CA LEU A 63 -7.80 12.29 1.04
C LEU A 63 -6.61 13.26 1.08
N ARG A 64 -6.85 14.58 0.95
CA ARG A 64 -5.78 15.58 1.06
C ARG A 64 -5.18 15.61 2.46
N ARG A 65 -6.00 15.52 3.51
CA ARG A 65 -5.54 15.42 4.89
C ARG A 65 -4.67 14.18 5.12
N MET A 66 -5.09 13.01 4.61
CA MET A 66 -4.28 11.78 4.68
C MET A 66 -2.94 11.94 3.95
N HIS A 67 -2.97 12.51 2.74
CA HIS A 67 -1.77 12.76 1.96
C HIS A 67 -0.76 13.70 2.67
N GLN A 68 -1.26 14.76 3.32
CA GLN A 68 -0.47 15.67 4.15
C GLN A 68 0.18 14.96 5.34
N GLN A 69 -0.45 13.93 5.90
CA GLN A 69 0.10 13.12 7.01
C GLN A 69 1.14 12.07 6.56
N GLY A 70 1.48 12.05 5.27
CA GLY A 70 2.47 11.14 4.69
C GLY A 70 1.90 9.84 4.16
N ILE A 71 0.57 9.68 4.09
CA ILE A 71 -0.06 8.53 3.44
C ILE A 71 0.12 8.65 1.92
N ARG A 72 0.48 7.55 1.27
CA ARG A 72 0.76 7.51 -0.17
C ARG A 72 -0.05 6.47 -0.93
N ASN A 73 -0.62 5.48 -0.23
CA ASN A 73 -1.53 4.50 -0.79
C ASN A 73 -2.56 4.03 0.26
N ILE A 74 -3.58 3.32 -0.23
CA ILE A 74 -4.67 2.75 0.54
C ILE A 74 -4.82 1.28 0.11
N GLU A 75 -4.94 0.36 1.06
CA GLU A 75 -5.21 -1.07 0.86
C GLU A 75 -5.89 -1.64 2.12
N MET A 76 -5.96 -2.96 2.31
CA MET A 76 -6.85 -3.58 3.30
C MET A 76 -6.19 -4.63 4.20
N GLU A 77 -4.88 -4.86 4.09
CA GLU A 77 -4.22 -5.99 4.75
C GLU A 77 -3.03 -5.57 5.64
N SER A 78 -2.41 -4.43 5.35
CA SER A 78 -1.09 -4.06 5.89
C SER A 78 -1.08 -3.88 7.41
N LEU A 79 -2.15 -3.35 8.00
CA LEU A 79 -2.20 -3.06 9.44
C LEU A 79 -2.12 -4.34 10.26
N CYS A 80 -2.91 -5.34 9.86
CA CYS A 80 -2.95 -6.67 10.47
C CYS A 80 -1.63 -7.42 10.27
N PHE A 81 -1.13 -7.43 9.02
CA PHE A 81 0.15 -8.04 8.67
C PHE A 81 1.32 -7.47 9.48
N ALA A 82 1.42 -6.14 9.57
CA ALA A 82 2.48 -5.46 10.32
C ALA A 82 2.39 -5.76 11.83
N ALA A 83 1.18 -5.77 12.40
CA ALA A 83 1.00 -6.07 13.82
C ALA A 83 1.40 -7.53 14.16
N TYR A 84 1.01 -8.49 13.33
CA TYR A 84 1.35 -9.90 13.55
C TYR A 84 2.84 -10.17 13.38
N SER A 85 3.44 -9.71 12.28
CA SER A 85 4.87 -9.89 12.02
C SER A 85 5.74 -9.25 13.11
N TYR A 86 5.39 -8.02 13.53
CA TYR A 86 6.09 -7.36 14.63
C TYR A 86 5.99 -8.15 15.94
N ARG A 87 4.79 -8.64 16.28
CA ARG A 87 4.57 -9.45 17.48
C ARG A 87 5.31 -10.79 17.45
N ALA A 88 5.51 -11.36 16.27
CA ALA A 88 6.29 -12.59 16.07
C ALA A 88 7.81 -12.35 16.05
N GLY A 89 8.28 -11.10 16.13
CA GLY A 89 9.71 -10.78 16.01
C GLY A 89 10.26 -10.94 14.59
N ILE A 90 9.39 -10.89 13.57
CA ILE A 90 9.75 -11.08 12.16
C ILE A 90 9.95 -9.72 11.50
N LYS A 91 11.11 -9.53 10.85
CA LYS A 91 11.38 -8.34 10.03
C LYS A 91 10.47 -8.39 8.80
N SER A 92 9.63 -7.37 8.62
CA SER A 92 8.62 -7.32 7.55
C SER A 92 8.59 -5.98 6.83
N ALA A 93 8.10 -6.01 5.59
CA ALA A 93 7.82 -4.85 4.75
C ALA A 93 6.56 -5.13 3.91
N VAL A 94 5.88 -4.06 3.50
CA VAL A 94 4.72 -4.11 2.58
C VAL A 94 5.11 -3.34 1.33
N VAL A 95 4.96 -3.97 0.16
CA VAL A 95 5.29 -3.39 -1.14
C VAL A 95 4.07 -3.51 -2.04
N CYS A 96 3.43 -2.38 -2.30
CA CYS A 96 2.24 -2.31 -3.15
C CYS A 96 2.55 -1.54 -4.43
N VAL A 97 1.75 -1.80 -5.47
CA VAL A 97 1.64 -0.92 -6.63
C VAL A 97 0.35 -0.12 -6.52
N THR A 98 0.36 1.14 -6.97
CA THR A 98 -0.85 1.96 -7.07
C THR A 98 -1.46 1.78 -8.45
N LEU A 99 -2.76 1.48 -8.50
CA LEU A 99 -3.50 1.26 -9.75
C LEU A 99 -4.26 2.51 -10.23
N LEU A 100 -4.46 3.48 -9.35
CA LEU A 100 -5.06 4.76 -9.66
C LEU A 100 -4.63 5.84 -8.66
N ASP A 101 -4.84 7.09 -9.05
CA ASP A 101 -4.69 8.26 -8.20
C ASP A 101 -6.07 8.67 -7.66
N ARG A 102 -6.32 8.40 -6.37
CA ARG A 102 -7.61 8.67 -5.72
C ARG A 102 -7.96 10.16 -5.63
N LEU A 103 -6.99 11.05 -5.81
CA LEU A 103 -7.25 12.49 -5.92
C LEU A 103 -7.79 12.89 -7.31
N LYS A 104 -7.83 11.96 -8.27
CA LYS A 104 -8.32 12.18 -9.63
C LYS A 104 -9.57 11.37 -9.97
N GLY A 105 -9.95 10.41 -9.15
CA GLY A 105 -11.14 9.59 -9.38
C GLY A 105 -11.16 8.33 -8.53
N ASP A 106 -12.26 7.57 -8.64
CA ASP A 106 -12.43 6.29 -7.97
C ASP A 106 -12.26 5.12 -8.94
N GLN A 107 -12.79 5.20 -10.15
CA GLN A 107 -12.76 4.09 -11.11
C GLN A 107 -11.39 3.87 -11.73
N ILE A 108 -11.02 2.60 -11.90
CA ILE A 108 -9.85 2.20 -12.69
C ILE A 108 -10.29 2.16 -14.15
N SER A 109 -9.83 3.13 -14.95
CA SER A 109 -10.08 3.20 -16.39
C SER A 109 -8.88 2.76 -17.23
N THR A 110 -7.76 2.43 -16.59
CA THR A 110 -6.53 1.97 -17.25
C THR A 110 -6.78 0.66 -18.02
N PRO A 111 -6.29 0.53 -19.26
CA PRO A 111 -6.37 -0.72 -20.01
C PRO A 111 -5.77 -1.92 -19.25
N HIS A 112 -6.39 -3.08 -19.39
CA HIS A 112 -6.02 -4.30 -18.66
C HIS A 112 -4.56 -4.73 -18.91
N ASP A 113 -4.09 -4.64 -20.15
CA ASP A 113 -2.71 -4.97 -20.53
C ASP A 113 -1.69 -4.06 -19.83
N VAL A 114 -1.99 -2.77 -19.72
CA VAL A 114 -1.17 -1.79 -18.99
C VAL A 114 -1.18 -2.09 -17.49
N MET A 115 -2.35 -2.38 -16.92
CA MET A 115 -2.48 -2.72 -15.49
C MET A 115 -1.72 -4.01 -15.14
N ALA A 116 -1.80 -5.04 -15.99
CA ALA A 116 -1.06 -6.29 -15.82
C ALA A 116 0.47 -6.09 -15.81
N VAL A 117 0.98 -5.04 -16.45
CA VAL A 117 2.40 -4.66 -16.33
C VAL A 117 2.69 -4.05 -14.96
N TRP A 118 1.78 -3.22 -14.43
CA TRP A 118 1.95 -2.57 -13.13
C TRP A 118 1.92 -3.57 -11.97
N GLU A 119 1.00 -4.53 -12.00
CA GLU A 119 0.85 -5.59 -11.00
C GLU A 119 2.11 -6.45 -10.83
N LYS A 120 2.94 -6.56 -11.88
CA LYS A 120 4.23 -7.27 -11.83
C LYS A 120 5.34 -6.48 -11.14
N ARG A 121 5.20 -5.16 -10.95
CA ARG A 121 6.27 -4.30 -10.42
C ARG A 121 6.69 -4.68 -8.99
N PRO A 122 5.78 -4.93 -8.02
CA PRO A 122 6.18 -5.40 -6.70
C PRO A 122 6.88 -6.75 -6.76
N GLN A 123 6.40 -7.67 -7.59
CA GLN A 123 6.99 -9.00 -7.75
C GLN A 123 8.42 -8.92 -8.31
N GLN A 124 8.65 -8.06 -9.30
CA GLN A 124 9.98 -7.82 -9.86
C GLN A 124 10.95 -7.25 -8.83
N LEU A 125 10.49 -6.33 -7.99
CA LEU A 125 11.29 -5.75 -6.91
C LEU A 125 11.66 -6.81 -5.87
N ILE A 126 10.67 -7.57 -5.38
CA ILE A 126 10.90 -8.61 -4.38
C ILE A 126 11.76 -9.76 -4.92
N ALA A 127 11.56 -10.18 -6.18
CA ALA A 127 12.43 -11.18 -6.80
C ALA A 127 13.88 -10.71 -6.93
N THR A 128 14.09 -9.42 -7.21
CA THR A 128 15.43 -8.81 -7.22
C THR A 128 16.04 -8.80 -5.83
N TYR A 129 15.28 -8.41 -4.80
CA TYR A 129 15.69 -8.47 -3.41
C TYR A 129 16.14 -9.88 -3.01
N ILE A 130 15.30 -10.89 -3.27
CA ILE A 130 15.58 -12.29 -2.90
C ILE A 130 16.84 -12.80 -3.60
N ARG A 131 16.98 -12.56 -4.91
CA ARG A 131 18.18 -12.96 -5.65
C ARG A 131 19.44 -12.34 -5.08
N ASN A 132 19.42 -11.04 -4.78
CA ASN A 132 20.56 -10.35 -4.18
C ASN A 132 20.94 -10.93 -2.81
N LYS A 133 19.94 -11.25 -1.97
CA LYS A 133 20.17 -11.87 -0.66
C LYS A 133 20.71 -13.30 -0.75
N LEU A 134 20.35 -14.04 -1.79
CA LEU A 134 20.78 -15.43 -2.00
C LEU A 134 22.03 -15.55 -2.87
N GLY A 135 22.56 -14.46 -3.42
CA GLY A 135 23.69 -14.49 -4.35
C GLY A 135 23.39 -15.18 -5.68
N ILE A 136 22.13 -15.14 -6.13
CA ILE A 136 21.72 -15.75 -7.40
C ILE A 136 21.95 -14.72 -8.52
N GLU A 137 22.94 -14.99 -9.38
CA GLU A 137 23.25 -14.16 -10.55
C GLU A 137 22.19 -14.31 -11.66
N LYS A 138 22.17 -13.34 -12.58
CA LYS A 138 21.25 -13.32 -13.73
C LYS A 138 21.73 -14.18 -14.87
#